data_AF-A0A933H122-F1
#
_entry.id   AF-A0A933H122-F1
#
_cell.length_a   1.000
_cell.length_b   1.000
_cell.length_c   1.000
_cell.angle_alpha   90.00
_cell.angle_beta   90.00
_cell.angle_gamma   90.00
#
_symmetry.space_group_name_H-M   'P 1'
#
loop_
_entity.id
_entity.type
_entity.pdbx_description
1 polymer ?
#
loop_
_entity_poly.entity_id
_entity_poly.type
_entity_poly.pdbx_seq_one_letter_code
_entity_poly.pdbx_strand_id
1 'polypeptide(L)'
;MKNFPVFEWMAAAALLFAALPVQADEFAELSRDFSGFDLDRDGTVEIESLAPLAGVDPGAAEGPLVLVLVEARLLAPSHLPGTGPERGTRDPLDLVPALSTLAGDLAKEGWRPRVLSAALYAGERHQDGRTLLALREFFRRVRALDPSFAGAVLVGAFPEAFLVRSCNWRKKEPIVLRAGSPDEKRFEEPVDFLRTMPEEVAHRCEIVLCDLDGRWEDLYTEPRERIAWTIGVYPGGVPAKGGVTSAWETGSWTFQDFFHANDGRLEVREVLAPSGEVTGLHLVPLDDCVDWECSEADLARPNRIARPEILVSRVNARGVARRPKAGLAGADGEGLLDEHGRPRAVRFESPEKVPHWRDGIWEADTILEKRLLLEYFERNHRYRTGEQEVAWRPASLACGLPSGYDVVSLARPEWKDLPREGLDVSGNPGLAEVVRWLQRPAVLRTIRAHSDRWGCVFEAGDAGSLDEVAGGTPWSWTPRGAELVPSLAASSGGGKLDFFLLRTLWENRALPENASFYIHTGCESISPGGAAELPYSHPGYGVIQGGEAILFYAQGLALVGRAKVFYDEPRGFSEALAEGRTFGEAWARYFEIESSAASWDEVGGDIGRKRAYFWSAIGDWTLRLRGPEKAGGG
;
A
#
# COMPACT_ATOMS: atom_id res chain seq x y z
N MET A 1 -40.11 70.95 -29.13
CA MET A 1 -39.01 71.91 -29.28
C MET A 1 -37.72 71.20 -28.95
N LYS A 2 -36.85 71.05 -29.97
CA LYS A 2 -35.38 70.89 -29.96
C LYS A 2 -34.82 69.65 -29.22
N ASN A 3 -34.42 68.57 -29.92
CA ASN A 3 -33.13 68.35 -30.67
C ASN A 3 -32.05 67.76 -29.75
N PHE A 4 -31.29 66.69 -29.99
CA PHE A 4 -31.09 65.67 -31.04
C PHE A 4 -30.48 64.41 -30.35
N PRO A 5 -30.42 63.23 -31.01
CA PRO A 5 -30.15 61.90 -30.44
C PRO A 5 -28.70 61.43 -30.67
N VAL A 6 -28.28 60.39 -29.94
CA VAL A 6 -27.00 59.72 -30.17
C VAL A 6 -27.15 58.20 -29.95
N PHE A 7 -26.85 57.46 -31.04
CA PHE A 7 -26.56 56.03 -31.18
C PHE A 7 -27.69 54.98 -31.26
N GLU A 8 -28.24 54.85 -32.48
CA GLU A 8 -28.36 53.54 -33.13
C GLU A 8 -26.96 52.94 -33.35
N TRP A 9 -26.68 51.75 -32.80
CA TRP A 9 -25.83 50.67 -33.33
C TRP A 9 -26.05 49.46 -32.40
N MET A 10 -27.21 48.79 -32.53
CA MET A 10 -27.46 47.45 -31.96
C MET A 10 -27.76 46.49 -33.10
N ALA A 11 -26.72 45.93 -33.72
CA ALA A 11 -26.76 44.66 -34.43
C ALA A 11 -25.32 44.28 -34.81
N ALA A 12 -25.00 42.99 -34.69
CA ALA A 12 -23.76 42.34 -35.10
C ALA A 12 -22.55 42.45 -34.13
N ALA A 13 -22.67 41.80 -32.97
CA ALA A 13 -21.53 41.11 -32.32
C ALA A 13 -22.00 39.89 -31.51
N ALA A 14 -23.04 39.20 -31.98
CA ALA A 14 -23.49 37.92 -31.43
C ALA A 14 -23.38 36.88 -32.54
N LEU A 15 -22.18 36.31 -32.70
CA LEU A 15 -21.86 35.01 -33.31
C LEU A 15 -20.35 34.92 -33.48
N LEU A 16 -19.79 33.77 -33.06
CA LEU A 16 -18.36 33.39 -33.00
C LEU A 16 -17.62 33.66 -31.68
N PHE A 17 -18.16 33.16 -30.57
CA PHE A 17 -17.32 32.31 -29.71
C PHE A 17 -17.58 30.86 -30.11
N ALA A 18 -17.00 30.45 -31.24
CA ALA A 18 -16.65 29.05 -31.36
C ALA A 18 -15.63 28.80 -30.25
N ALA A 19 -15.98 27.94 -29.29
CA ALA A 19 -15.02 27.42 -28.34
C ALA A 19 -13.91 26.75 -29.15
N LEU A 20 -12.80 27.47 -29.33
CA LEU A 20 -11.58 26.90 -29.86
C LEU A 20 -11.11 25.83 -28.87
N PRO A 21 -10.63 24.65 -29.34
CA PRO A 21 -10.09 23.63 -28.46
C PRO A 21 -8.74 24.11 -27.93
N VAL A 22 -8.77 24.86 -26.83
CA VAL A 22 -7.59 25.36 -26.09
C VAL A 22 -7.64 24.82 -24.67
N GLN A 23 -7.76 23.49 -24.53
CA GLN A 23 -7.58 22.78 -23.25
C GLN A 23 -6.46 21.75 -23.34
N ALA A 24 -5.88 21.54 -24.52
CA ALA A 24 -4.83 20.55 -24.75
C ALA A 24 -3.41 21.06 -24.43
N ASP A 25 -3.22 22.33 -24.05
CA ASP A 25 -1.88 22.88 -23.75
C ASP A 25 -1.63 23.09 -22.24
N GLU A 26 -2.61 23.50 -21.44
CA GLU A 26 -2.39 23.83 -20.01
C GLU A 26 -1.90 22.65 -19.17
N PHE A 27 -2.40 21.44 -19.44
CA PHE A 27 -1.94 20.24 -18.71
C PHE A 27 -0.53 19.80 -19.15
N ALA A 28 -0.21 19.99 -20.44
CA ALA A 28 1.12 19.70 -20.96
C ALA A 28 2.15 20.72 -20.45
N GLU A 29 1.76 21.99 -20.34
CA GLU A 29 2.51 23.04 -19.68
C GLU A 29 2.73 22.73 -18.20
N LEU A 30 1.68 22.36 -17.46
CA LEU A 30 1.82 21.95 -16.06
C LEU A 30 2.80 20.77 -15.89
N SER A 31 2.72 19.76 -16.76
CA SER A 31 3.65 18.62 -16.73
C SER A 31 5.10 19.06 -17.00
N ARG A 32 5.28 20.03 -17.92
CA ARG A 32 6.59 20.61 -18.24
C ARG A 32 7.14 21.43 -17.08
N ASP A 33 6.29 22.20 -16.39
CA ASP A 33 6.67 23.02 -15.23
C ASP A 33 7.16 22.16 -14.06
N PHE A 34 6.63 20.95 -13.91
CA PHE A 34 7.09 19.97 -12.91
C PHE A 34 8.24 19.09 -13.38
N SER A 35 8.68 19.18 -14.64
CA SER A 35 9.88 18.48 -15.10
C SER A 35 11.13 19.23 -14.65
N GLY A 36 12.04 18.56 -13.94
CA GLY A 36 13.18 19.22 -13.29
C GLY A 36 12.79 19.92 -11.99
N PHE A 37 11.67 19.53 -11.36
CA PHE A 37 11.16 20.17 -10.15
C PHE A 37 11.96 19.74 -8.91
N ASP A 38 12.54 20.74 -8.27
CA ASP A 38 13.29 20.68 -7.02
C ASP A 38 12.50 21.48 -5.97
N LEU A 39 11.86 20.76 -5.03
CA LEU A 39 10.87 21.28 -4.10
C LEU A 39 11.49 22.26 -3.10
N ASP A 40 12.67 21.92 -2.55
CA ASP A 40 13.35 22.72 -1.52
C ASP A 40 14.53 23.56 -2.06
N ARG A 41 14.82 23.42 -3.36
CA ARG A 41 15.89 24.13 -4.09
C ARG A 41 17.28 23.80 -3.57
N ASP A 42 17.48 22.57 -3.09
CA ASP A 42 18.78 22.11 -2.60
C ASP A 42 19.72 21.59 -3.70
N GLY A 43 19.24 21.54 -4.95
CA GLY A 43 19.94 21.05 -6.12
C GLY A 43 19.64 19.58 -6.44
N THR A 44 18.88 18.88 -5.59
CA THR A 44 18.39 17.52 -5.85
C THR A 44 16.99 17.61 -6.44
N VAL A 45 16.82 17.13 -7.67
CA VAL A 45 15.52 17.17 -8.35
C VAL A 45 14.67 15.99 -7.92
N GLU A 46 13.48 16.23 -7.34
CA GLU A 46 12.52 15.16 -6.99
C GLU A 46 11.76 14.61 -8.21
N ILE A 47 11.35 15.49 -9.13
CA ILE A 47 10.65 15.08 -10.37
C ILE A 47 11.56 15.41 -11.54
N GLU A 48 12.30 14.41 -12.00
CA GLU A 48 13.26 14.54 -13.10
C GLU A 48 12.55 14.86 -14.42
N SER A 49 11.44 14.15 -14.69
CA SER A 49 10.60 14.45 -15.85
C SER A 49 9.16 13.94 -15.66
N LEU A 50 8.23 14.69 -16.25
CA LEU A 50 6.83 14.32 -16.33
C LEU A 50 6.30 14.70 -17.71
N ALA A 51 5.81 13.72 -18.47
CA ALA A 51 5.37 13.96 -19.84
C ALA A 51 4.19 13.06 -20.24
N PRO A 52 3.26 13.53 -21.09
CA PRO A 52 2.26 12.67 -21.71
C PRO A 52 2.92 11.45 -22.38
N LEU A 53 2.36 10.27 -22.13
CA LEU A 53 2.89 9.04 -22.70
C LEU A 53 2.59 8.96 -24.20
N ALA A 54 3.64 8.98 -25.03
CA ALA A 54 3.51 8.86 -26.47
C ALA A 54 2.87 7.51 -26.86
N GLY A 55 1.96 7.54 -27.84
CA GLY A 55 1.28 6.33 -28.34
C GLY A 55 0.04 5.91 -27.53
N VAL A 56 -0.28 6.63 -26.45
CA VAL A 56 -1.55 6.47 -25.73
C VAL A 56 -2.46 7.64 -26.07
N ASP A 57 -3.57 7.35 -26.75
CA ASP A 57 -4.66 8.30 -26.96
C ASP A 57 -5.87 7.84 -26.14
N PRO A 58 -6.17 8.47 -25.00
CA PRO A 58 -7.35 8.13 -24.20
C PRO A 58 -8.67 8.44 -24.92
N GLY A 59 -8.64 9.14 -26.06
CA GLY A 59 -9.82 9.68 -26.71
C GLY A 59 -10.39 10.89 -25.98
N ALA A 60 -11.44 11.48 -26.57
CA ALA A 60 -12.22 12.52 -25.92
C ALA A 60 -13.23 11.86 -24.95
N ALA A 61 -12.94 11.92 -23.65
CA ALA A 61 -13.86 11.48 -22.61
C ALA A 61 -14.25 12.66 -21.72
N GLU A 62 -15.53 12.74 -21.40
CA GLU A 62 -16.08 13.64 -20.39
C GLU A 62 -16.19 12.88 -19.06
N GLY A 63 -15.86 13.55 -17.95
CA GLY A 63 -15.94 12.94 -16.62
C GLY A 63 -14.78 13.35 -15.71
N PRO A 64 -14.71 12.78 -14.50
CA PRO A 64 -13.66 13.08 -13.54
C PRO A 64 -12.30 12.67 -14.09
N LEU A 65 -11.30 13.54 -13.92
CA LEU A 65 -9.94 13.29 -14.36
C LEU A 65 -9.28 12.19 -13.53
N VAL A 66 -8.69 11.20 -14.20
CA VAL A 66 -7.84 10.17 -13.58
C VAL A 66 -6.48 10.23 -14.23
N LEU A 67 -5.42 10.29 -13.42
CA LEU A 67 -4.06 10.20 -13.91
C LEU A 67 -3.56 8.75 -13.81
N VAL A 68 -2.86 8.28 -14.84
CA VAL A 68 -2.09 7.03 -14.79
C VAL A 68 -0.62 7.43 -14.94
N LEU A 69 0.12 7.40 -13.83
CA LEU A 69 1.54 7.75 -13.82
C LEU A 69 2.34 6.47 -13.94
N VAL A 70 3.18 6.38 -14.96
CA VAL A 70 3.97 5.19 -15.29
C VAL A 70 5.44 5.48 -15.06
N GLU A 71 6.11 4.65 -14.25
CA GLU A 71 7.55 4.74 -14.01
C GLU A 71 8.30 4.64 -15.34
N ALA A 72 9.08 5.67 -15.68
CA ALA A 72 9.76 5.78 -16.98
C ALA A 72 10.65 4.58 -17.33
N ARG A 73 11.27 3.94 -16.32
CA ARG A 73 12.10 2.74 -16.48
C ARG A 73 11.33 1.59 -17.16
N LEU A 74 10.03 1.45 -16.89
CA LEU A 74 9.21 0.38 -17.45
C LEU A 74 8.98 0.54 -18.96
N LEU A 75 9.12 1.76 -19.47
CA LEU A 75 8.92 2.11 -20.89
C LEU A 75 10.18 1.91 -21.74
N ALA A 76 11.34 1.67 -21.11
CA ALA A 76 12.57 1.36 -21.83
C ALA A 76 12.43 0.02 -22.58
N PRO A 77 12.94 -0.15 -23.82
CA PRO A 77 12.86 -1.40 -24.56
C PRO A 77 13.42 -2.59 -23.78
N SER A 78 12.77 -3.75 -23.89
CA SER A 78 13.21 -4.97 -23.22
C SER A 78 14.37 -5.60 -23.99
N HIS A 79 15.55 -5.65 -23.38
CA HIS A 79 16.70 -6.35 -23.95
C HIS A 79 16.58 -7.85 -23.70
N LEU A 80 15.76 -8.53 -24.49
CA LEU A 80 15.65 -9.99 -24.44
C LEU A 80 16.94 -10.63 -25.01
N PRO A 81 17.62 -11.53 -24.26
CA PRO A 81 18.81 -12.22 -24.75
C PRO A 81 18.50 -13.08 -25.98
N GLY A 82 19.30 -12.96 -27.04
CA GLY A 82 19.18 -13.79 -28.25
C GLY A 82 18.17 -13.30 -29.30
N THR A 83 17.29 -12.36 -28.95
CA THR A 83 16.52 -11.60 -29.94
C THR A 83 17.30 -10.31 -30.23
N GLY A 84 18.19 -10.35 -31.22
CA GLY A 84 18.62 -9.10 -31.86
C GLY A 84 17.37 -8.35 -32.33
N PRO A 85 17.38 -7.02 -32.41
CA PRO A 85 16.29 -6.28 -33.00
C PRO A 85 16.23 -6.65 -34.49
N GLU A 86 15.46 -7.68 -34.84
CA GLU A 86 14.99 -7.83 -36.20
C GLU A 86 14.20 -6.56 -36.49
N ARG A 87 14.75 -5.71 -37.37
CA ARG A 87 14.15 -4.42 -37.72
C ARG A 87 12.67 -4.63 -38.08
N GLY A 88 11.78 -4.20 -37.19
CA GLY A 88 10.32 -4.21 -37.41
C GLY A 88 9.49 -5.10 -36.49
N THR A 89 10.08 -5.94 -35.62
CA THR A 89 9.31 -6.68 -34.61
C THR A 89 9.05 -5.79 -33.39
N ARG A 90 7.77 -5.68 -32.97
CA ARG A 90 7.39 -4.96 -31.74
C ARG A 90 7.90 -5.74 -30.52
N ASP A 91 8.41 -5.03 -29.52
CA ASP A 91 8.77 -5.64 -28.23
C ASP A 91 7.51 -6.28 -27.61
N PRO A 92 7.47 -7.61 -27.40
CA PRO A 92 6.30 -8.27 -26.81
C PRO A 92 6.05 -7.85 -25.35
N LEU A 93 7.02 -7.18 -24.72
CA LEU A 93 6.93 -6.65 -23.36
C LEU A 93 6.72 -5.13 -23.33
N ASP A 94 6.37 -4.52 -24.48
CA ASP A 94 5.95 -3.13 -24.54
C ASP A 94 4.64 -2.94 -23.75
N LEU A 95 4.67 -2.08 -22.74
CA LEU A 95 3.50 -1.77 -21.90
C LEU A 95 2.56 -0.75 -22.56
N VAL A 96 3.01 0.01 -23.55
CA VAL A 96 2.22 1.11 -24.15
C VAL A 96 0.86 0.62 -24.69
N PRO A 97 0.75 -0.51 -25.40
CA PRO A 97 -0.54 -1.03 -25.84
C PRO A 97 -1.48 -1.36 -24.67
N ALA A 98 -0.99 -2.00 -23.60
CA ALA A 98 -1.80 -2.35 -22.44
C ALA A 98 -2.28 -1.11 -21.67
N LEU A 99 -1.43 -0.10 -21.54
CA LEU A 99 -1.77 1.19 -20.94
C LEU A 99 -2.79 1.97 -21.78
N SER A 100 -2.68 1.87 -23.11
CA SER A 100 -3.67 2.43 -24.04
C SER A 100 -5.04 1.76 -23.88
N THR A 101 -5.06 0.42 -23.77
CA THR A 101 -6.29 -0.33 -23.47
C THR A 101 -6.91 0.10 -22.14
N LEU A 102 -6.11 0.21 -21.06
CA LEU A 102 -6.59 0.69 -19.77
C LEU A 102 -7.20 2.10 -19.88
N ALA A 103 -6.52 3.02 -20.55
CA ALA A 103 -7.04 4.37 -20.77
C ALA A 103 -8.37 4.35 -21.55
N GLY A 104 -8.46 3.54 -22.61
CA GLY A 104 -9.70 3.36 -23.36
C GLY A 104 -10.84 2.77 -22.52
N ASP A 105 -10.54 1.84 -21.62
CA ASP A 105 -11.57 1.26 -20.73
C ASP A 105 -12.02 2.24 -19.65
N LEU A 106 -11.08 2.98 -19.04
CA LEU A 106 -11.42 4.08 -18.12
C LEU A 106 -12.33 5.12 -18.79
N ALA A 107 -12.04 5.48 -20.04
CA ALA A 107 -12.86 6.40 -20.83
C ALA A 107 -14.29 5.84 -21.06
N LYS A 108 -14.43 4.55 -21.41
CA LYS A 108 -15.74 3.89 -21.56
C LYS A 108 -16.54 3.85 -20.26
N GLU A 109 -15.86 3.88 -19.12
CA GLU A 109 -16.49 3.93 -17.79
C GLU A 109 -16.83 5.34 -17.30
N GLY A 110 -16.61 6.36 -18.15
CA GLY A 110 -16.93 7.75 -17.84
C GLY A 110 -15.85 8.48 -17.05
N TRP A 111 -14.62 7.97 -17.03
CA TRP A 111 -13.47 8.72 -16.54
C TRP A 111 -12.84 9.52 -17.67
N ARG A 112 -12.08 10.56 -17.33
CA ARG A 112 -11.21 11.27 -18.27
C ARG A 112 -9.75 10.91 -17.99
N PRO A 113 -9.20 9.86 -18.62
CA PRO A 113 -7.83 9.43 -18.32
C PRO A 113 -6.78 10.33 -18.97
N ARG A 114 -5.66 10.50 -18.26
CA ARG A 114 -4.41 11.04 -18.79
C ARG A 114 -3.27 10.11 -18.36
N VAL A 115 -2.51 9.61 -19.32
CA VAL A 115 -1.37 8.72 -19.05
C VAL A 115 -0.08 9.50 -19.17
N LEU A 116 0.72 9.49 -18.12
CA LEU A 116 1.98 10.22 -18.00
C LEU A 116 3.13 9.25 -17.77
N SER A 117 4.25 9.47 -18.45
CA SER A 117 5.54 8.93 -18.03
C SER A 117 6.12 9.80 -16.93
N ALA A 118 6.54 9.20 -15.83
CA ALA A 118 7.15 9.87 -14.68
C ALA A 118 8.54 9.29 -14.40
N ALA A 119 9.57 10.14 -14.41
CA ALA A 119 10.87 9.85 -13.85
C ALA A 119 11.02 10.68 -12.57
N LEU A 120 11.18 9.99 -11.45
CA LEU A 120 11.33 10.59 -10.13
C LEU A 120 12.72 10.29 -9.60
N TYR A 121 13.13 11.05 -8.59
CA TYR A 121 14.40 10.82 -7.91
C TYR A 121 14.54 9.37 -7.46
N ALA A 122 15.56 8.68 -7.98
CA ALA A 122 15.84 7.29 -7.65
C ALA A 122 17.27 7.08 -7.10
N GLY A 123 17.88 8.13 -6.55
CA GLY A 123 19.26 8.10 -6.03
C GLY A 123 19.42 7.44 -4.66
N GLU A 124 20.63 7.55 -4.09
CA GLU A 124 21.00 6.88 -2.83
C GLU A 124 20.53 7.62 -1.56
N ARG A 125 20.22 8.92 -1.65
CA ARG A 125 19.69 9.70 -0.52
C ARG A 125 18.29 9.20 -0.21
N HIS A 126 18.03 8.86 1.05
CA HIS A 126 16.69 8.49 1.49
C HIS A 126 15.85 9.77 1.64
N GLN A 127 15.03 10.06 0.62
CA GLN A 127 14.18 11.25 0.52
C GLN A 127 12.84 10.91 -0.17
N ASP A 128 12.31 9.72 0.13
CA ASP A 128 11.06 9.24 -0.46
C ASP A 128 9.91 10.16 -0.03
N GLY A 129 9.88 10.58 1.24
CA GLY A 129 8.89 11.52 1.75
C GLY A 129 8.91 12.86 1.03
N ARG A 130 10.09 13.41 0.73
CA ARG A 130 10.24 14.65 -0.06
C ARG A 130 9.77 14.48 -1.49
N THR A 131 10.20 13.40 -2.14
CA THR A 131 9.81 13.07 -3.52
C THR A 131 8.28 12.90 -3.63
N LEU A 132 7.67 12.33 -2.58
CA LEU A 132 6.23 12.20 -2.44
C LEU A 132 5.54 13.58 -2.25
N LEU A 133 6.10 14.49 -1.44
CA LEU A 133 5.58 15.86 -1.31
C LEU A 133 5.66 16.65 -2.62
N ALA A 134 6.70 16.45 -3.43
CA ALA A 134 6.80 17.04 -4.77
C ALA A 134 5.68 16.53 -5.70
N LEU A 135 5.41 15.21 -5.68
CA LEU A 135 4.26 14.63 -6.40
C LEU A 135 2.93 15.16 -5.87
N ARG A 136 2.80 15.35 -4.56
CA ARG A 136 1.61 15.92 -3.94
C ARG A 136 1.36 17.35 -4.42
N GLU A 137 2.40 18.19 -4.48
CA GLU A 137 2.28 19.55 -5.03
C GLU A 137 1.86 19.53 -6.51
N PHE A 138 2.37 18.59 -7.31
CA PHE A 138 1.85 18.37 -8.66
C PHE A 138 0.35 18.04 -8.65
N PHE A 139 -0.10 17.12 -7.81
CA PHE A 139 -1.52 16.78 -7.66
C PHE A 139 -2.38 17.95 -7.18
N ARG A 140 -1.89 18.80 -6.28
CA ARG A 140 -2.55 20.04 -5.87
C ARG A 140 -2.74 20.99 -7.04
N ARG A 141 -1.72 21.15 -7.89
CA ARG A 141 -1.81 21.98 -9.11
C ARG A 141 -2.73 21.39 -10.16
N VAL A 142 -2.74 20.07 -10.32
CA VAL A 142 -3.72 19.38 -11.18
C VAL A 142 -5.14 19.63 -10.66
N ARG A 143 -5.39 19.51 -9.36
CA ARG A 143 -6.71 19.78 -8.76
C ARG A 143 -7.14 21.23 -8.91
N ALA A 144 -6.20 22.17 -8.83
CA ALA A 144 -6.47 23.60 -9.04
C ALA A 144 -6.81 23.90 -10.50
N LEU A 145 -6.13 23.25 -11.45
CA LEU A 145 -6.40 23.36 -12.88
C LEU A 145 -7.72 22.66 -13.27
N ASP A 146 -7.97 21.50 -12.67
CA ASP A 146 -9.12 20.66 -12.94
C ASP A 146 -9.76 20.19 -11.62
N PRO A 147 -10.80 20.88 -11.13
CA PRO A 147 -11.54 20.51 -9.93
C PRO A 147 -12.23 19.14 -10.01
N SER A 148 -12.26 18.48 -11.17
CA SER A 148 -12.80 17.13 -11.32
C SER A 148 -11.74 16.03 -11.12
N PHE A 149 -10.48 16.39 -10.84
CA PHE A 149 -9.41 15.43 -10.58
C PHE A 149 -9.77 14.48 -9.42
N ALA A 150 -10.02 13.22 -9.75
CA ALA A 150 -10.50 12.21 -8.82
C ALA A 150 -9.37 11.39 -8.20
N GLY A 151 -8.22 11.29 -8.87
CA GLY A 151 -7.11 10.49 -8.36
C GLY A 151 -6.14 9.95 -9.38
N ALA A 152 -5.14 9.22 -8.88
CA ALA A 152 -4.03 8.68 -9.65
C ALA A 152 -3.87 7.16 -9.46
N VAL A 153 -3.45 6.47 -10.52
CA VAL A 153 -2.94 5.09 -10.46
C VAL A 153 -1.45 5.14 -10.78
N LEU A 154 -0.61 4.72 -9.84
CA LEU A 154 0.84 4.70 -9.98
C LEU A 154 1.31 3.32 -10.46
N VAL A 155 1.88 3.23 -11.65
CA VAL A 155 2.31 1.99 -12.30
C VAL A 155 3.83 1.88 -12.28
N GLY A 156 4.36 0.98 -11.45
CA GLY A 156 5.79 0.80 -11.21
C GLY A 156 6.21 1.15 -9.78
N ALA A 157 7.51 1.33 -9.57
CA ALA A 157 8.06 1.72 -8.27
C ALA A 157 8.00 3.24 -8.09
N PHE A 158 7.31 3.69 -7.04
CA PHE A 158 7.14 5.09 -6.64
C PHE A 158 7.46 5.22 -5.14
N PRO A 159 7.90 6.40 -4.66
CA PRO A 159 8.19 6.65 -3.24
C PRO A 159 6.94 6.48 -2.37
N GLU A 160 7.12 6.01 -1.13
CA GLU A 160 6.03 5.77 -0.17
C GLU A 160 6.26 6.57 1.11
N ALA A 161 5.17 7.04 1.73
CA ALA A 161 5.27 7.76 3.00
C ALA A 161 5.45 6.78 4.16
N PHE A 162 6.50 6.98 4.94
CA PHE A 162 6.73 6.35 6.23
C PHE A 162 6.24 7.27 7.35
N LEU A 163 5.26 6.81 8.14
CA LEU A 163 4.63 7.59 9.20
C LEU A 163 5.09 7.08 10.57
N VAL A 164 5.64 7.99 11.38
CA VAL A 164 5.93 7.80 12.81
C VAL A 164 4.93 8.62 13.61
N ARG A 165 4.43 8.06 14.71
CA ARG A 165 3.49 8.77 15.59
C ARG A 165 3.92 8.66 17.04
N SER A 166 3.88 9.76 17.76
CA SER A 166 4.00 9.75 19.23
C SER A 166 2.61 9.85 19.85
N CYS A 167 2.31 9.08 20.90
CA CYS A 167 1.03 9.10 21.62
C CYS A 167 1.24 8.96 23.13
N ASN A 168 0.37 9.61 23.93
CA ASN A 168 0.39 9.58 25.39
C ASN A 168 -0.39 8.39 25.95
N TRP A 169 0.26 7.24 26.13
CA TRP A 169 -0.37 6.03 26.65
C TRP A 169 -0.54 6.06 28.16
N ARG A 170 -1.78 6.01 28.63
CA ARG A 170 -2.11 5.73 30.04
C ARG A 170 -2.36 4.24 30.19
N LYS A 171 -1.50 3.54 30.92
CA LYS A 171 -1.55 2.08 31.07
C LYS A 171 -1.56 1.69 32.54
N LYS A 172 -2.09 0.48 32.80
CA LYS A 172 -2.04 -0.18 34.10
C LYS A 172 -1.69 -1.65 33.94
N GLU A 173 -0.42 -1.96 34.11
CA GLU A 173 0.13 -3.31 33.94
C GLU A 173 1.48 -3.41 34.68
N PRO A 174 1.99 -4.63 34.92
CA PRO A 174 3.35 -4.80 35.41
C PRO A 174 4.36 -4.18 34.44
N ILE A 175 5.40 -3.54 34.95
CA ILE A 175 6.43 -2.90 34.13
C ILE A 175 7.81 -3.00 34.77
N VAL A 176 8.83 -3.10 33.92
CA VAL A 176 10.24 -3.00 34.31
C VAL A 176 10.81 -1.75 33.66
N LEU A 177 11.28 -0.81 34.47
CA LEU A 177 12.01 0.35 34.00
C LEU A 177 13.51 0.06 33.99
N ARG A 178 14.21 0.55 32.96
CA ARG A 178 15.65 0.41 32.75
C ARG A 178 16.12 -1.04 32.86
N ALA A 179 15.40 -1.93 32.17
CA ALA A 179 15.65 -3.36 32.19
C ALA A 179 17.13 -3.67 31.87
N GLY A 180 17.77 -4.49 32.68
CA GLY A 180 19.18 -4.90 32.53
C GLY A 180 20.22 -3.86 32.98
N SER A 181 19.81 -2.72 33.53
CA SER A 181 20.73 -1.72 34.11
C SER A 181 20.93 -1.91 35.63
N PRO A 182 21.99 -1.33 36.23
CA PRO A 182 22.16 -1.31 37.69
C PRO A 182 20.99 -0.63 38.44
N ASP A 183 20.26 0.27 37.78
CA ASP A 183 19.14 1.02 38.34
C ASP A 183 17.77 0.47 37.91
N GLU A 184 17.72 -0.80 37.47
CA GLU A 184 16.50 -1.48 37.08
C GLU A 184 15.45 -1.41 38.21
N LYS A 185 14.23 -1.02 37.86
CA LYS A 185 13.12 -0.96 38.81
C LYS A 185 11.95 -1.80 38.30
N ARG A 186 11.63 -2.87 39.02
CA ARG A 186 10.54 -3.78 38.70
C ARG A 186 9.28 -3.45 39.51
N PHE A 187 8.16 -3.39 38.82
CA PHE A 187 6.82 -3.33 39.39
C PHE A 187 6.09 -4.61 38.99
N GLU A 188 6.13 -5.62 39.87
CA GLU A 188 5.53 -6.93 39.59
C GLU A 188 4.00 -6.88 39.61
N GLU A 189 3.43 -6.05 40.47
CA GLU A 189 1.99 -5.75 40.49
C GLU A 189 1.64 -4.66 39.47
N PRO A 190 0.44 -4.69 38.86
CA PRO A 190 0.00 -3.65 37.95
C PRO A 190 0.08 -2.25 38.56
N VAL A 191 0.86 -1.37 37.93
CA VAL A 191 1.01 0.02 38.34
C VAL A 191 0.51 0.95 37.22
N ASP A 192 -0.07 2.07 37.60
CA ASP A 192 -0.48 3.09 36.65
C ASP A 192 0.75 3.87 36.15
N PHE A 193 0.89 4.03 34.83
CA PHE A 193 1.98 4.80 34.23
C PHE A 193 1.53 5.52 32.95
N LEU A 194 2.23 6.62 32.66
CA LEU A 194 2.16 7.36 31.41
C LEU A 194 3.37 6.98 30.55
N ARG A 195 3.14 6.59 29.29
CA ARG A 195 4.18 6.24 28.32
C ARG A 195 3.98 7.07 27.05
N THR A 196 4.99 7.84 26.67
CA THR A 196 5.05 8.54 25.38
C THR A 196 6.17 7.93 24.58
N MET A 197 5.87 7.26 23.48
CA MET A 197 6.89 6.70 22.58
C MET A 197 6.54 7.02 21.13
N PRO A 198 7.54 7.39 20.30
CA PRO A 198 7.35 7.42 18.86
C PRO A 198 7.21 5.98 18.38
N GLU A 199 6.25 5.67 17.53
CA GLU A 199 6.04 4.33 16.99
C GLU A 199 5.87 4.42 15.46
N GLU A 200 6.43 3.48 14.72
CA GLU A 200 6.31 3.37 13.27
C GLU A 200 4.87 3.01 12.89
N VAL A 201 3.97 3.97 12.64
CA VAL A 201 2.53 3.70 12.49
C VAL A 201 2.06 3.37 11.08
N ALA A 202 2.87 3.60 10.05
CA ALA A 202 2.60 3.09 8.72
C ALA A 202 3.89 3.04 7.90
N HIS A 203 4.20 1.89 7.30
CA HIS A 203 5.30 1.75 6.34
C HIS A 203 4.93 2.17 4.92
N ARG A 204 3.63 2.38 4.69
CA ARG A 204 3.01 2.93 3.49
C ARG A 204 1.78 3.71 3.94
N CYS A 205 1.67 4.96 3.53
CA CYS A 205 0.62 5.86 3.98
C CYS A 205 0.10 6.72 2.81
N GLU A 206 -0.81 6.17 1.99
CA GLU A 206 -1.30 6.89 0.79
C GLU A 206 -2.06 8.17 1.15
N ILE A 207 -2.57 8.30 2.38
CA ILE A 207 -3.28 9.52 2.79
C ILE A 207 -2.41 10.77 2.61
N VAL A 208 -1.09 10.68 2.70
CA VAL A 208 -0.19 11.82 2.44
C VAL A 208 -0.30 12.34 1.00
N LEU A 209 -0.50 11.44 0.02
CA LEU A 209 -0.76 11.83 -1.39
C LEU A 209 -2.23 12.16 -1.65
N CYS A 210 -3.14 11.51 -0.94
CA CYS A 210 -4.59 11.63 -1.17
C CYS A 210 -5.21 12.89 -0.54
N ASP A 211 -4.69 13.29 0.61
CA ASP A 211 -5.06 14.51 1.32
C ASP A 211 -4.30 15.68 0.70
N LEU A 212 -4.99 16.54 -0.06
CA LEU A 212 -4.41 17.64 -0.83
C LEU A 212 -4.42 18.99 -0.09
N ASP A 213 -5.20 19.12 0.99
CA ASP A 213 -5.32 20.37 1.74
C ASP A 213 -4.77 20.30 3.18
N GLY A 214 -4.40 19.10 3.64
CA GLY A 214 -3.66 18.86 4.86
C GLY A 214 -2.24 19.41 4.83
N ARG A 215 -1.62 19.45 6.02
CA ARG A 215 -0.36 20.15 6.29
C ARG A 215 0.85 19.23 6.37
N TRP A 216 0.87 18.16 5.56
CA TRP A 216 1.87 17.10 5.62
C TRP A 216 3.32 17.58 5.51
N GLU A 217 3.56 18.68 4.79
CA GLU A 217 4.88 19.32 4.67
C GLU A 217 5.45 19.72 6.04
N ASP A 218 4.61 20.12 6.98
CA ASP A 218 5.02 20.56 8.33
C ASP A 218 5.41 19.38 9.24
N LEU A 219 5.03 18.15 8.89
CA LEU A 219 5.32 16.95 9.66
C LEU A 219 6.52 16.17 9.10
N TYR A 220 7.03 16.55 7.93
CA TYR A 220 8.08 15.80 7.26
C TYR A 220 9.47 16.12 7.81
N THR A 221 10.19 15.07 8.19
CA THR A 221 11.60 15.09 8.54
C THR A 221 12.37 14.17 7.60
N GLU A 222 13.20 14.75 6.74
CA GLU A 222 14.17 13.98 5.97
C GLU A 222 15.37 13.49 6.81
N PRO A 223 16.11 14.36 7.53
CA PRO A 223 17.37 13.94 8.13
C PRO A 223 17.17 12.88 9.21
N ARG A 224 18.23 12.13 9.48
CA ARG A 224 18.24 11.17 10.57
C ARG A 224 18.06 11.89 11.92
N GLU A 225 16.91 11.72 12.56
CA GLU A 225 16.51 12.43 13.77
C GLU A 225 16.23 11.48 14.94
N ARG A 226 16.61 11.90 16.15
CA ARG A 226 16.30 11.19 17.39
C ARG A 226 15.02 11.73 18.00
N ILE A 227 13.97 10.92 18.04
CA ILE A 227 12.72 11.25 18.69
C ILE A 227 12.69 10.68 20.09
N ALA A 228 12.49 11.55 21.08
CA ALA A 228 12.50 11.18 22.49
C ALA A 228 11.28 10.35 22.87
N TRP A 229 11.47 9.47 23.87
CA TRP A 229 10.40 8.77 24.55
C TRP A 229 10.55 8.90 26.06
N THR A 230 9.44 8.76 26.78
CA THR A 230 9.38 8.90 28.24
C THR A 230 8.33 7.97 28.83
N ILE A 231 8.67 7.34 29.95
CA ILE A 231 7.75 6.57 30.79
C ILE A 231 7.79 7.19 32.19
N GLY A 232 6.63 7.43 32.79
CA GLY A 232 6.51 7.94 34.15
C GLY A 232 5.48 7.14 34.95
N VAL A 233 5.87 6.66 36.13
CA VAL A 233 5.06 5.80 37.00
C VAL A 233 4.37 6.59 38.09
N TYR A 234 3.10 6.26 38.32
CA TYR A 234 2.20 6.91 39.28
C TYR A 234 1.45 5.86 40.10
N PRO A 235 1.98 5.41 41.25
CA PRO A 235 1.32 4.38 42.07
C PRO A 235 -0.09 4.75 42.56
N GLY A 236 -0.44 6.04 42.57
CA GLY A 236 -1.78 6.54 42.92
C GLY A 236 -2.69 6.83 41.72
N GLY A 237 -2.32 6.39 40.50
CA GLY A 237 -3.02 6.71 39.26
C GLY A 237 -2.40 7.87 38.48
N VAL A 238 -2.43 7.82 37.14
CA VAL A 238 -1.93 8.88 36.27
C VAL A 238 -2.84 10.12 36.40
N PRO A 239 -2.33 11.27 36.88
CA PRO A 239 -3.15 12.48 36.97
C PRO A 239 -3.55 12.97 35.58
N ALA A 240 -4.78 13.49 35.44
CA ALA A 240 -5.30 13.96 34.15
C ALA A 240 -4.40 15.03 33.50
N LYS A 241 -3.88 15.97 34.31
CA LYS A 241 -2.97 17.05 33.87
C LYS A 241 -1.49 16.71 34.03
N GLY A 242 -1.17 15.44 34.28
CA GLY A 242 0.17 15.03 34.64
C GLY A 242 0.58 15.41 36.06
N GLY A 243 1.79 15.04 36.46
CA GLY A 243 2.29 15.20 37.82
C GLY A 243 3.72 14.71 38.00
N VAL A 244 4.20 14.74 39.24
CA VAL A 244 5.53 14.23 39.60
C VAL A 244 5.49 12.70 39.63
N THR A 245 6.42 12.08 38.91
CA THR A 245 6.55 10.61 38.82
C THR A 245 7.26 10.03 40.04
N SER A 246 6.88 8.83 40.48
CA SER A 246 7.61 8.08 41.52
C SER A 246 8.81 7.28 40.97
N ALA A 247 8.80 7.05 39.66
CA ALA A 247 9.89 6.49 38.88
C ALA A 247 9.66 6.87 37.42
N TRP A 248 10.72 6.96 36.64
CA TRP A 248 10.63 7.31 35.24
C TRP A 248 11.72 6.62 34.43
N GLU A 249 11.57 6.60 33.13
CA GLU A 249 12.59 6.19 32.18
C GLU A 249 12.48 7.06 30.93
N THR A 250 13.61 7.45 30.35
CA THR A 250 13.66 8.28 29.15
C THR A 250 14.67 7.70 28.18
N GLY A 251 14.41 7.87 26.89
CA GLY A 251 15.37 7.54 25.85
C GLY A 251 14.98 8.17 24.53
N SER A 252 15.51 7.63 23.44
CA SER A 252 15.12 8.06 22.09
C SER A 252 15.20 6.89 21.11
N TRP A 253 14.42 6.98 20.04
CA TRP A 253 14.55 6.15 18.84
C TRP A 253 14.97 7.03 17.67
N THR A 254 15.64 6.44 16.68
CA THR A 254 16.15 7.19 15.52
C THR A 254 15.36 6.80 14.29
N PHE A 255 14.89 7.81 13.57
CA PHE A 255 14.18 7.67 12.30
C PHE A 255 14.85 8.54 11.24
N GLN A 256 14.57 8.27 9.97
CA GLN A 256 15.03 9.05 8.82
C GLN A 256 13.93 8.99 7.77
N ASP A 257 13.76 10.08 7.00
CA ASP A 257 12.77 10.18 5.94
C ASP A 257 11.35 9.75 6.37
N PHE A 258 10.77 10.50 7.30
CA PHE A 258 9.50 10.14 7.93
C PHE A 258 8.60 11.35 8.14
N PHE A 259 7.30 11.09 8.23
CA PHE A 259 6.29 12.05 8.69
C PHE A 259 6.05 11.81 10.18
N HIS A 260 6.14 12.83 11.02
CA HIS A 260 5.96 12.72 12.47
C HIS A 260 4.64 13.29 12.96
N ALA A 261 3.64 12.45 13.15
CA ALA A 261 2.40 12.82 13.83
C ALA A 261 2.60 12.83 15.36
N ASN A 262 2.89 14.00 15.93
CA ASN A 262 3.14 14.14 17.37
C ASN A 262 1.87 14.41 18.19
N ASP A 263 1.00 13.40 18.29
CA ASP A 263 -0.24 13.47 19.09
C ASP A 263 0.01 13.39 20.59
N GLY A 264 1.11 12.77 20.99
CA GLY A 264 1.52 12.55 22.38
C GLY A 264 2.50 13.61 22.86
N ARG A 265 2.18 14.89 22.67
CA ARG A 265 3.09 15.94 23.12
C ARG A 265 3.17 15.90 24.65
N LEU A 266 4.39 15.90 25.15
CA LEU A 266 4.67 15.79 26.58
C LEU A 266 5.66 16.88 26.98
N GLU A 267 5.29 17.72 27.94
CA GLU A 267 6.25 18.58 28.59
C GLU A 267 6.91 17.83 29.75
N VAL A 268 8.25 17.78 29.74
CA VAL A 268 9.05 17.11 30.75
C VAL A 268 9.85 18.15 31.52
N ARG A 269 9.66 18.22 32.84
CA ARG A 269 10.42 19.10 33.73
C ARG A 269 11.13 18.29 34.80
N GLU A 270 12.41 18.53 34.98
CA GLU A 270 13.16 17.91 36.08
C GLU A 270 12.74 18.48 37.43
N VAL A 271 12.60 17.62 38.43
CA VAL A 271 12.35 17.99 39.82
C VAL A 271 13.66 17.86 40.59
N LEU A 272 14.26 18.99 40.95
CA LEU A 272 15.56 19.02 41.60
C LEU A 272 15.44 19.00 43.13
N ALA A 273 16.29 18.21 43.79
CA ALA A 273 16.57 18.36 45.21
C ALA A 273 17.28 19.69 45.49
N PRO A 274 17.32 20.15 46.75
CA PRO A 274 18.16 21.29 47.14
C PRO A 274 19.66 21.12 46.79
N SER A 275 20.13 19.89 46.64
CA SER A 275 21.48 19.53 46.18
C SER A 275 21.71 19.75 44.68
N GLY A 276 20.65 19.98 43.89
CA GLY A 276 20.68 20.05 42.43
C GLY A 276 20.51 18.70 41.72
N GLU A 277 20.32 17.61 42.46
CA GLU A 277 20.10 16.27 41.90
C GLU A 277 18.66 16.10 41.39
N VAL A 278 18.47 15.43 40.24
CA VAL A 278 17.14 15.11 39.70
C VAL A 278 16.50 14.00 40.54
N THR A 279 15.46 14.35 41.28
CA THR A 279 14.68 13.44 42.15
C THR A 279 13.39 12.93 41.53
N GLY A 280 12.97 13.51 40.41
CA GLY A 280 11.71 13.21 39.75
C GLY A 280 11.62 13.86 38.37
N LEU A 281 10.71 13.38 37.55
CA LEU A 281 10.18 14.14 36.42
C LEU A 281 8.76 14.60 36.75
N HIS A 282 8.47 15.86 36.47
CA HIS A 282 7.12 16.36 36.36
C HIS A 282 6.72 16.30 34.88
N LEU A 283 5.84 15.36 34.57
CA LEU A 283 5.33 15.17 33.21
C LEU A 283 3.99 15.87 33.08
N VAL A 284 3.81 16.68 32.04
CA VAL A 284 2.54 17.33 31.71
C VAL A 284 2.14 16.88 30.30
N PRO A 285 1.19 15.92 30.16
CA PRO A 285 0.67 15.54 28.86
C PRO A 285 -0.12 16.72 28.30
N LEU A 286 0.28 17.15 27.10
CA LEU A 286 -0.40 18.18 26.33
C LEU A 286 -1.39 17.45 25.40
N ASP A 287 -2.48 16.99 25.99
CA ASP A 287 -3.52 16.21 25.30
C ASP A 287 -4.46 17.09 24.44
N ASP A 288 -4.08 18.35 24.19
CA ASP A 288 -4.60 19.08 23.05
C ASP A 288 -4.05 18.41 21.80
N CYS A 289 -4.67 17.30 21.39
CA CYS A 289 -4.45 16.68 20.09
C CYS A 289 -4.72 17.75 19.03
N VAL A 290 -3.65 18.44 18.62
CA VAL A 290 -3.75 19.55 17.67
C VAL A 290 -4.02 19.01 16.27
N ASP A 291 -3.70 17.74 16.03
CA ASP A 291 -3.93 17.05 14.76
C ASP A 291 -3.30 17.85 13.61
N TRP A 292 -1.99 18.10 13.75
CA TRP A 292 -1.22 19.06 12.95
C TRP A 292 -1.26 18.79 11.45
N GLU A 293 -1.50 17.55 11.05
CA GLU A 293 -1.67 17.14 9.66
C GLU A 293 -3.00 17.59 9.06
N CYS A 294 -4.05 17.75 9.88
CA CYS A 294 -5.40 18.01 9.40
C CYS A 294 -5.54 19.42 8.84
N SER A 295 -6.34 19.55 7.78
CA SER A 295 -6.79 20.84 7.27
C SER A 295 -7.79 21.51 8.20
N GLU A 296 -8.09 22.79 7.97
CA GLU A 296 -9.09 23.52 8.77
C GLU A 296 -10.48 22.84 8.71
N ALA A 297 -10.84 22.26 7.56
CA ALA A 297 -12.10 21.56 7.37
C ALA A 297 -12.16 20.27 8.20
N ASP A 298 -11.05 19.53 8.28
CA ASP A 298 -10.96 18.30 9.07
C ASP A 298 -10.86 18.57 10.57
N LEU A 299 -10.24 19.67 10.99
CA LEU A 299 -10.22 20.11 12.39
C LEU A 299 -11.62 20.46 12.93
N ALA A 300 -12.55 20.80 12.04
CA ALA A 300 -13.94 21.08 12.38
C ALA A 300 -14.80 19.81 12.55
N ARG A 301 -14.27 18.62 12.21
CA ARG A 301 -14.99 17.35 12.35
C ARG A 301 -14.96 16.85 13.80
N PRO A 302 -15.97 16.05 14.22
CA PRO A 302 -16.00 15.44 15.54
C PRO A 302 -14.76 14.59 15.85
N ASN A 303 -14.36 13.72 14.92
CA ASN A 303 -13.07 13.05 14.96
C ASN A 303 -12.15 13.68 13.90
N ARG A 304 -11.19 14.46 14.38
CA ARG A 304 -10.22 15.19 13.56
C ARG A 304 -9.23 14.21 12.96
N ILE A 305 -9.36 13.93 11.67
CA ILE A 305 -8.45 13.09 10.91
C ILE A 305 -8.31 13.63 9.50
N ALA A 306 -7.13 13.47 8.90
CA ALA A 306 -6.90 13.69 7.49
C ALA A 306 -7.81 12.78 6.66
N ARG A 307 -8.40 13.34 5.60
CA ARG A 307 -9.26 12.63 4.67
C ARG A 307 -8.74 12.75 3.24
N PRO A 308 -9.07 11.78 2.37
CA PRO A 308 -8.66 11.85 0.98
C PRO A 308 -9.56 12.81 0.18
N GLU A 309 -8.99 13.83 -0.47
CA GLU A 309 -9.68 14.60 -1.53
C GLU A 309 -9.62 13.90 -2.88
N ILE A 310 -8.58 13.09 -3.08
CA ILE A 310 -8.37 12.25 -4.26
C ILE A 310 -8.03 10.82 -3.86
N LEU A 311 -8.04 9.90 -4.83
CA LEU A 311 -7.76 8.49 -4.62
C LEU A 311 -6.42 8.13 -5.27
N VAL A 312 -5.49 7.55 -4.51
CA VAL A 312 -4.20 7.08 -5.03
C VAL A 312 -4.03 5.60 -4.74
N SER A 313 -3.61 4.83 -5.75
CA SER A 313 -3.22 3.42 -5.58
C SER A 313 -1.98 3.09 -6.39
N ARG A 314 -1.38 1.93 -6.09
CA ARG A 314 -0.13 1.45 -6.70
C ARG A 314 -0.29 0.10 -7.38
N VAL A 315 0.30 -0.04 -8.56
CA VAL A 315 0.47 -1.29 -9.29
C VAL A 315 1.96 -1.52 -9.49
N ASN A 316 2.59 -2.22 -8.54
CA ASN A 316 4.04 -2.38 -8.49
C ASN A 316 4.45 -3.86 -8.43
N ALA A 317 4.97 -4.40 -9.54
CA ALA A 317 5.44 -5.78 -9.60
C ALA A 317 6.91 -5.95 -9.16
N ARG A 318 7.68 -4.88 -8.97
CA ARG A 318 9.14 -4.92 -8.82
C ARG A 318 9.62 -5.82 -7.69
N GLY A 319 8.98 -5.73 -6.53
CA GLY A 319 9.34 -6.47 -5.33
C GLY A 319 9.14 -7.99 -5.45
N VAL A 320 8.17 -8.39 -6.28
CA VAL A 320 7.76 -9.79 -6.49
C VAL A 320 8.21 -10.34 -7.85
N ALA A 321 8.73 -9.52 -8.74
CA ALA A 321 9.37 -9.95 -9.97
C ALA A 321 10.80 -10.42 -9.67
N ARG A 322 10.92 -11.67 -9.23
CA ARG A 322 12.20 -12.27 -8.83
C ARG A 322 12.43 -13.56 -9.60
N ARG A 323 13.70 -13.79 -9.95
CA ARG A 323 14.16 -15.06 -10.53
C ARG A 323 15.32 -15.64 -9.73
N PRO A 324 15.56 -16.95 -9.83
CA PRO A 324 16.80 -17.55 -9.32
C PRO A 324 18.02 -16.94 -10.01
N LYS A 325 19.09 -16.69 -9.25
CA LYS A 325 20.36 -16.13 -9.74
C LYS A 325 20.97 -17.06 -10.81
N ALA A 326 21.10 -16.56 -12.03
CA ALA A 326 21.63 -17.35 -13.14
C ALA A 326 23.10 -17.79 -12.93
N GLY A 327 23.88 -16.99 -12.19
CA GLY A 327 25.28 -17.30 -11.86
C GLY A 327 25.48 -18.26 -10.69
N LEU A 328 24.41 -18.70 -10.02
CA LEU A 328 24.51 -19.66 -8.94
C LEU A 328 24.50 -21.08 -9.53
N ALA A 329 25.63 -21.77 -9.37
CA ALA A 329 25.82 -23.13 -9.85
C ALA A 329 26.22 -24.07 -8.70
N GLY A 330 25.81 -25.34 -8.82
CA GLY A 330 26.27 -26.42 -7.98
C GLY A 330 27.72 -26.83 -8.29
N ALA A 331 28.18 -27.85 -7.57
CA ALA A 331 29.52 -28.41 -7.70
C ALA A 331 29.79 -29.00 -9.10
N ASP A 332 28.75 -29.44 -9.80
CA ASP A 332 28.84 -30.00 -11.15
C ASP A 332 28.55 -28.95 -12.24
N GLY A 333 28.47 -27.66 -11.86
CA GLY A 333 28.19 -26.54 -12.77
C GLY A 333 26.70 -26.37 -13.11
N GLU A 334 25.82 -27.09 -12.43
CA GLU A 334 24.39 -27.10 -12.67
C GLU A 334 23.68 -25.91 -11.99
N GLY A 335 22.94 -25.10 -12.74
CA GLY A 335 22.11 -24.01 -12.18
C GLY A 335 20.82 -24.50 -11.47
N LEU A 336 20.10 -23.60 -10.81
CA LEU A 336 18.87 -23.90 -10.05
C LEU A 336 17.65 -24.30 -10.90
N LEU A 337 17.67 -23.99 -12.20
CA LEU A 337 16.61 -24.33 -13.15
C LEU A 337 17.09 -25.41 -14.13
N ASP A 338 16.18 -26.28 -14.54
CA ASP A 338 16.40 -27.28 -15.60
C ASP A 338 16.28 -26.69 -17.02
N GLU A 339 16.40 -27.54 -18.04
CA GLU A 339 16.30 -27.15 -19.46
C GLU A 339 14.92 -26.62 -19.88
N HIS A 340 13.89 -26.83 -19.05
CA HIS A 340 12.54 -26.30 -19.25
C HIS A 340 12.26 -25.08 -18.36
N GLY A 341 13.27 -24.57 -17.65
CA GLY A 341 13.13 -23.45 -16.72
C GLY A 341 12.39 -23.82 -15.43
N ARG A 342 12.27 -25.10 -15.08
CA ARG A 342 11.63 -25.56 -13.84
C ARG A 342 12.67 -25.71 -12.73
N PRO A 343 12.30 -25.45 -11.46
CA PRO A 343 13.18 -25.67 -10.31
C PRO A 343 13.71 -27.12 -10.28
N ARG A 344 15.01 -27.29 -10.03
CA ARG A 344 15.64 -28.60 -9.83
C ARG A 344 16.51 -28.65 -8.60
N ALA A 345 16.87 -29.87 -8.19
CA ALA A 345 17.84 -30.08 -7.14
C ALA A 345 19.25 -29.72 -7.61
N VAL A 346 20.04 -29.11 -6.74
CA VAL A 346 21.42 -28.69 -7.00
C VAL A 346 22.29 -29.09 -5.82
N ARG A 347 23.44 -29.69 -6.10
CA ARG A 347 24.39 -30.14 -5.08
C ARG A 347 25.54 -29.16 -4.99
N PHE A 348 25.89 -28.73 -3.79
CA PHE A 348 27.03 -27.86 -3.52
C PHE A 348 28.20 -28.68 -2.95
N GLU A 349 29.39 -28.08 -2.93
CA GLU A 349 30.62 -28.72 -2.45
C GLU A 349 30.50 -29.20 -1.00
N SER A 350 29.81 -28.43 -0.16
CA SER A 350 29.57 -28.73 1.25
C SER A 350 28.31 -28.00 1.77
N PRO A 351 27.75 -28.40 2.92
CA PRO A 351 26.60 -27.72 3.53
C PRO A 351 26.82 -26.21 3.77
N GLU A 352 28.03 -25.79 4.09
CA GLU A 352 28.38 -24.39 4.37
C GLU A 352 28.40 -23.52 3.10
N LYS A 353 28.48 -24.16 1.93
CA LYS A 353 28.41 -23.49 0.62
C LYS A 353 26.98 -23.36 0.10
N VAL A 354 26.01 -24.00 0.75
CA VAL A 354 24.60 -23.89 0.38
C VAL A 354 24.10 -22.48 0.69
N PRO A 355 23.67 -21.70 -0.33
CA PRO A 355 23.17 -20.35 -0.09
C PRO A 355 21.83 -20.39 0.68
N HIS A 356 21.56 -19.32 1.42
CA HIS A 356 20.27 -19.17 2.09
C HIS A 356 19.13 -19.15 1.06
N TRP A 357 18.12 -19.99 1.26
CA TRP A 357 17.02 -20.20 0.30
C TRP A 357 16.19 -18.94 0.01
N ARG A 358 16.19 -17.97 0.92
CA ARG A 358 15.41 -16.73 0.78
C ARG A 358 16.21 -15.59 0.13
N ASP A 359 17.42 -15.34 0.61
CA ASP A 359 18.19 -14.14 0.24
C ASP A 359 19.39 -14.48 -0.66
N GLY A 360 19.86 -15.71 -0.56
CA GLY A 360 21.02 -16.20 -1.28
C GLY A 360 20.74 -16.51 -2.75
N ILE A 361 19.50 -16.87 -3.10
CA ILE A 361 19.19 -17.45 -4.41
C ILE A 361 18.41 -16.54 -5.37
N TRP A 362 17.77 -15.48 -4.90
CA TRP A 362 16.88 -14.65 -5.72
C TRP A 362 17.50 -13.32 -6.12
N GLU A 363 17.24 -12.89 -7.36
CA GLU A 363 17.58 -11.57 -7.88
C GLU A 363 16.36 -10.92 -8.56
N ALA A 364 16.41 -9.60 -8.76
CA ALA A 364 15.36 -8.88 -9.48
C ALA A 364 15.28 -9.34 -10.93
N ASP A 365 14.06 -9.43 -11.47
CA ASP A 365 13.80 -9.82 -12.84
C ASP A 365 12.92 -8.78 -13.55
N THR A 366 13.56 -7.91 -14.32
CA THR A 366 12.87 -6.83 -15.06
C THR A 366 11.99 -7.35 -16.20
N ILE A 367 12.28 -8.53 -16.73
CA ILE A 367 11.48 -9.18 -17.79
C ILE A 367 10.19 -9.71 -17.18
N LEU A 368 10.30 -10.42 -16.06
CA LEU A 368 9.15 -10.89 -15.30
C LEU A 368 8.30 -9.73 -14.79
N GLU A 369 8.92 -8.62 -14.35
CA GLU A 369 8.21 -7.43 -13.88
C GLU A 369 7.21 -6.91 -14.93
N LYS A 370 7.68 -6.70 -16.16
CA LYS A 370 6.83 -6.26 -17.27
C LYS A 370 5.78 -7.30 -17.63
N ARG A 371 6.15 -8.58 -17.63
CA ARG A 371 5.21 -9.68 -17.89
C ARG A 371 4.06 -9.69 -16.87
N LEU A 372 4.36 -9.53 -15.58
CA LEU A 372 3.34 -9.48 -14.52
C LEU A 372 2.42 -8.27 -14.68
N LEU A 373 2.97 -7.11 -15.09
CA LEU A 373 2.16 -5.92 -15.39
C LEU A 373 1.24 -6.14 -16.61
N LEU A 374 1.73 -6.76 -17.68
CA LEU A 374 0.91 -7.11 -18.85
C LEU A 374 -0.22 -8.09 -18.47
N GLU A 375 0.10 -9.15 -17.73
CA GLU A 375 -0.90 -10.11 -17.25
C GLU A 375 -1.94 -9.43 -16.33
N TYR A 376 -1.50 -8.49 -15.49
CA TYR A 376 -2.39 -7.70 -14.64
C TYR A 376 -3.34 -6.80 -15.47
N PHE A 377 -2.83 -6.05 -16.44
CA PHE A 377 -3.65 -5.18 -17.28
C PHE A 377 -4.61 -5.96 -18.17
N GLU A 378 -4.20 -7.13 -18.66
CA GLU A 378 -5.07 -8.03 -19.41
C GLU A 378 -6.22 -8.55 -18.53
N ARG A 379 -5.92 -9.03 -17.31
CA ARG A 379 -6.94 -9.42 -16.34
C ARG A 379 -7.90 -8.28 -16.01
N ASN A 380 -7.36 -7.07 -15.85
CA ASN A 380 -8.14 -5.86 -15.60
C ASN A 380 -9.08 -5.55 -16.78
N HIS A 381 -8.57 -5.55 -18.02
CA HIS A 381 -9.35 -5.37 -19.24
C HIS A 381 -10.48 -6.39 -19.34
N ARG A 382 -10.16 -7.69 -19.25
CA ARG A 382 -11.16 -8.76 -19.36
C ARG A 382 -12.23 -8.69 -18.28
N TYR A 383 -11.88 -8.23 -17.08
CA TYR A 383 -12.86 -7.96 -16.03
C TYR A 383 -13.79 -6.79 -16.38
N ARG A 384 -13.23 -5.67 -16.86
CA ARG A 384 -14.00 -4.47 -17.23
C ARG A 384 -14.95 -4.75 -18.39
N THR A 385 -14.49 -5.47 -19.41
CA THR A 385 -15.28 -5.76 -20.61
C THR A 385 -16.25 -6.93 -20.43
N GLY A 386 -16.16 -7.67 -19.32
CA GLY A 386 -16.95 -8.88 -19.09
C GLY A 386 -16.50 -10.08 -19.93
N GLU A 387 -15.32 -10.02 -20.55
CA GLU A 387 -14.73 -11.15 -21.28
C GLU A 387 -14.32 -12.30 -20.34
N GLN A 388 -13.96 -11.97 -19.09
CA GLN A 388 -13.70 -12.99 -18.08
C GLN A 388 -14.98 -13.37 -17.36
N GLU A 389 -15.32 -14.67 -17.37
CA GLU A 389 -16.32 -15.20 -16.46
C GLU A 389 -15.78 -15.14 -15.02
N VAL A 390 -16.50 -14.45 -14.14
CA VAL A 390 -16.11 -14.29 -12.75
C VAL A 390 -17.15 -14.96 -11.86
N ALA A 391 -16.67 -15.76 -10.90
CA ALA A 391 -17.51 -16.35 -9.87
C ALA A 391 -18.04 -15.27 -8.94
N TRP A 392 -19.30 -14.90 -9.15
CA TRP A 392 -20.01 -13.85 -8.43
C TRP A 392 -20.44 -14.23 -7.01
N ARG A 393 -19.45 -14.41 -6.13
CA ARG A 393 -19.64 -14.79 -4.72
C ARG A 393 -18.49 -14.28 -3.86
N PRO A 394 -18.72 -14.11 -2.54
CA PRO A 394 -17.67 -13.74 -1.62
C PRO A 394 -16.91 -14.97 -1.12
N ALA A 395 -15.74 -14.76 -0.56
CA ALA A 395 -15.03 -15.75 0.24
C ALA A 395 -14.28 -15.08 1.40
N SER A 396 -14.19 -15.78 2.53
CA SER A 396 -13.53 -15.35 3.76
C SER A 396 -12.56 -16.42 4.22
N LEU A 397 -11.35 -15.98 4.56
CA LEU A 397 -10.32 -16.79 5.19
C LEU A 397 -9.93 -16.12 6.50
N ALA A 398 -10.03 -16.84 7.62
CA ALA A 398 -9.67 -16.34 8.94
C ALA A 398 -8.82 -17.34 9.74
N CYS A 399 -7.82 -16.85 10.47
CA CYS A 399 -6.95 -17.64 11.34
C CYS A 399 -6.70 -16.89 12.66
N GLY A 400 -7.12 -17.48 13.79
CA GLY A 400 -7.04 -16.84 15.11
C GLY A 400 -7.92 -15.58 15.27
N LEU A 401 -8.76 -15.26 14.27
CA LEU A 401 -9.63 -14.10 14.23
C LEU A 401 -11.04 -14.51 13.76
N PRO A 402 -12.10 -13.74 14.08
CA PRO A 402 -13.44 -13.99 13.57
C PRO A 402 -13.51 -13.94 12.04
N SER A 403 -14.36 -14.76 11.45
CA SER A 403 -14.60 -14.74 10.00
C SER A 403 -15.15 -13.38 9.55
N GLY A 404 -14.70 -12.94 8.37
CA GLY A 404 -15.23 -11.77 7.68
C GLY A 404 -16.33 -12.04 6.68
N TYR A 405 -16.83 -13.27 6.59
CA TYR A 405 -17.78 -13.65 5.54
C TYR A 405 -19.03 -12.77 5.54
N ASP A 406 -19.58 -12.48 6.72
CA ASP A 406 -20.77 -11.63 6.84
C ASP A 406 -20.49 -10.20 6.38
N VAL A 407 -19.27 -9.68 6.65
CA VAL A 407 -18.85 -8.34 6.25
C VAL A 407 -18.71 -8.23 4.73
N VAL A 408 -18.04 -9.19 4.07
CA VAL A 408 -17.92 -9.16 2.59
C VAL A 408 -19.25 -9.47 1.90
N SER A 409 -20.14 -10.22 2.55
CA SER A 409 -21.49 -10.50 2.03
C SER A 409 -22.38 -9.26 1.99
N LEU A 410 -22.05 -8.18 2.71
CA LEU A 410 -22.80 -6.91 2.62
C LEU A 410 -22.65 -6.23 1.26
N ALA A 411 -21.63 -6.57 0.46
CA ALA A 411 -21.41 -6.00 -0.85
C ALA A 411 -22.51 -6.36 -1.87
N ARG A 412 -23.26 -7.44 -1.63
CA ARG A 412 -24.40 -7.84 -2.46
C ARG A 412 -25.48 -8.54 -1.62
N PRO A 413 -26.74 -8.07 -1.63
CA PRO A 413 -27.81 -8.71 -0.86
C PRO A 413 -27.96 -10.21 -1.14
N GLU A 414 -27.79 -10.63 -2.40
CA GLU A 414 -27.92 -12.03 -2.83
C GLU A 414 -26.84 -12.97 -2.27
N TRP A 415 -25.73 -12.43 -1.74
CA TRP A 415 -24.65 -13.26 -1.20
C TRP A 415 -24.91 -13.82 0.19
N LYS A 416 -25.87 -13.23 0.92
CA LYS A 416 -26.20 -13.65 2.29
C LYS A 416 -26.66 -15.10 2.38
N ASP A 417 -27.34 -15.58 1.34
CA ASP A 417 -27.94 -16.91 1.28
C ASP A 417 -27.08 -17.93 0.51
N LEU A 418 -25.88 -17.55 0.06
CA LEU A 418 -24.99 -18.47 -0.66
C LEU A 418 -24.41 -19.55 0.28
N PRO A 419 -24.23 -20.80 -0.22
CA PRO A 419 -23.56 -21.85 0.55
C PRO A 419 -22.15 -21.42 0.97
N ARG A 420 -21.85 -21.53 2.26
CA ARG A 420 -20.56 -21.08 2.83
C ARG A 420 -19.46 -22.13 2.75
N GLU A 421 -19.81 -23.39 2.52
CA GLU A 421 -18.87 -24.52 2.61
C GLU A 421 -17.61 -24.25 1.76
N GLY A 422 -16.46 -24.17 2.44
CA GLY A 422 -15.13 -23.84 1.90
C GLY A 422 -14.97 -22.49 1.18
N LEU A 423 -15.99 -21.62 1.21
CA LEU A 423 -15.85 -20.19 0.93
C LEU A 423 -15.62 -19.40 2.23
N ASP A 424 -16.12 -19.90 3.36
CA ASP A 424 -15.89 -19.39 4.70
C ASP A 424 -15.00 -20.37 5.49
N VAL A 425 -13.69 -20.12 5.47
CA VAL A 425 -12.69 -20.93 6.18
C VAL A 425 -12.24 -20.14 7.40
N SER A 426 -12.39 -20.71 8.59
CA SER A 426 -12.11 -20.03 9.86
C SER A 426 -11.59 -20.99 10.94
N GLY A 427 -11.19 -20.43 12.09
CA GLY A 427 -10.53 -21.19 13.16
C GLY A 427 -9.03 -21.05 13.02
N ASN A 428 -8.35 -22.16 12.76
CA ASN A 428 -6.90 -22.20 12.58
C ASN A 428 -6.54 -23.09 11.38
N PRO A 429 -6.87 -22.68 10.14
CA PRO A 429 -6.64 -23.51 8.96
C PRO A 429 -5.14 -23.70 8.71
N GLY A 430 -4.75 -24.87 8.19
CA GLY A 430 -3.41 -25.10 7.66
C GLY A 430 -3.28 -24.63 6.20
N LEU A 431 -2.05 -24.49 5.70
CA LEU A 431 -1.83 -23.96 4.33
C LEU A 431 -2.48 -24.78 3.22
N ALA A 432 -2.59 -26.11 3.35
CA ALA A 432 -3.26 -26.90 2.33
C ALA A 432 -4.75 -26.53 2.18
N GLU A 433 -5.41 -26.19 3.28
CA GLU A 433 -6.79 -25.68 3.28
C GLU A 433 -6.86 -24.27 2.69
N VAL A 434 -5.88 -23.40 3.01
CA VAL A 434 -5.73 -22.07 2.42
C VAL A 434 -5.58 -22.14 0.89
N VAL A 435 -4.76 -23.07 0.38
CA VAL A 435 -4.61 -23.28 -1.07
C VAL A 435 -5.93 -23.73 -1.70
N ARG A 436 -6.65 -24.67 -1.08
CA ARG A 436 -7.97 -25.09 -1.57
C ARG A 436 -9.00 -23.95 -1.56
N TRP A 437 -8.90 -23.03 -0.60
CA TRP A 437 -9.71 -21.82 -0.56
C TRP A 437 -9.36 -20.84 -1.70
N LEU A 438 -8.07 -20.66 -2.01
CA LEU A 438 -7.63 -19.88 -3.17
C LEU A 438 -8.10 -20.50 -4.49
N GLN A 439 -8.10 -21.84 -4.58
CA GLN A 439 -8.56 -22.61 -5.74
C GLN A 439 -10.06 -22.49 -6.00
N ARG A 440 -10.85 -22.07 -5.01
CA ARG A 440 -12.29 -21.81 -5.17
C ARG A 440 -12.48 -20.40 -5.72
N PRO A 441 -13.00 -20.21 -6.95
CA PRO A 441 -13.12 -18.88 -7.53
C PRO A 441 -14.16 -18.03 -6.78
N ALA A 442 -13.84 -16.77 -6.50
CA ALA A 442 -14.66 -15.80 -5.78
C ALA A 442 -14.20 -14.38 -6.14
N VAL A 443 -15.13 -13.48 -6.45
CA VAL A 443 -14.83 -12.11 -6.89
C VAL A 443 -14.39 -11.19 -5.76
N LEU A 444 -14.89 -11.39 -4.53
CA LEU A 444 -14.53 -10.57 -3.37
C LEU A 444 -14.02 -11.48 -2.25
N ARG A 445 -12.80 -11.25 -1.81
CA ARG A 445 -12.11 -12.08 -0.83
C ARG A 445 -11.71 -11.24 0.38
N THR A 446 -11.86 -11.81 1.58
CA THR A 446 -11.26 -11.26 2.80
C THR A 446 -10.27 -12.24 3.41
N ILE A 447 -9.12 -11.71 3.84
CA ILE A 447 -8.08 -12.45 4.55
C ILE A 447 -7.90 -11.81 5.93
N ARG A 448 -8.13 -12.60 6.98
CA ARG A 448 -8.09 -12.20 8.39
C ARG A 448 -7.14 -13.12 9.16
N ALA A 449 -5.86 -12.86 9.06
CA ALA A 449 -4.82 -13.62 9.75
C ALA A 449 -3.78 -12.67 10.33
N HIS A 450 -2.98 -13.16 11.29
CA HIS A 450 -1.75 -12.46 11.63
C HIS A 450 -0.85 -12.42 10.40
N SER A 451 -0.20 -11.29 10.19
CA SER A 451 0.63 -11.06 9.02
C SER A 451 1.83 -10.20 9.40
N ASP A 452 2.83 -10.29 8.55
CA ASP A 452 3.93 -9.34 8.45
C ASP A 452 4.04 -8.89 6.99
N ARG A 453 5.01 -8.01 6.70
CA ARG A 453 5.30 -7.52 5.35
C ARG A 453 5.55 -8.60 4.27
N TRP A 454 5.85 -9.84 4.64
CA TRP A 454 6.16 -10.93 3.72
C TRP A 454 5.04 -11.98 3.59
N GLY A 455 3.95 -11.87 4.34
CA GLY A 455 2.80 -12.77 4.19
C GLY A 455 1.97 -12.99 5.45
N CYS A 456 1.07 -13.96 5.36
CA CYS A 456 0.15 -14.34 6.45
C CYS A 456 0.59 -15.62 7.14
N VAL A 457 0.33 -15.70 8.45
CA VAL A 457 0.64 -16.86 9.28
C VAL A 457 -0.64 -17.65 9.57
N PHE A 458 -0.55 -18.95 9.34
CA PHE A 458 -1.57 -19.98 9.51
C PHE A 458 -1.00 -21.14 10.33
N GLU A 459 -1.78 -22.21 10.58
CA GLU A 459 -1.22 -23.38 11.24
C GLU A 459 -0.17 -24.06 10.36
N ALA A 460 0.91 -24.48 11.02
CA ALA A 460 1.91 -25.34 10.41
C ALA A 460 1.25 -26.66 10.02
N GLY A 461 1.55 -27.13 8.82
CA GLY A 461 0.98 -28.35 8.27
C GLY A 461 2.05 -29.28 7.69
N ASP A 462 1.61 -30.42 7.18
CA ASP A 462 2.49 -31.33 6.44
C ASP A 462 2.86 -30.71 5.09
N ALA A 463 4.16 -30.47 4.88
CA ALA A 463 4.68 -29.90 3.63
C ALA A 463 4.41 -30.81 2.43
N GLY A 464 4.33 -32.13 2.61
CA GLY A 464 3.99 -33.06 1.53
C GLY A 464 2.59 -32.81 0.97
N SER A 465 1.61 -32.64 1.86
CA SER A 465 0.24 -32.25 1.47
C SER A 465 0.17 -30.89 0.76
N LEU A 466 1.09 -29.96 1.09
CA LEU A 466 1.14 -28.64 0.48
C LEU A 466 1.67 -28.70 -0.97
N ASP A 467 2.74 -29.46 -1.19
CA ASP A 467 3.31 -29.68 -2.53
C ASP A 467 2.26 -30.32 -3.47
N GLU A 468 1.42 -31.25 -2.95
CA GLU A 468 0.33 -31.86 -3.72
C GLU A 468 -0.73 -30.84 -4.15
N VAL A 469 -1.24 -30.01 -3.23
CA VAL A 469 -2.31 -29.04 -3.57
C VAL A 469 -1.80 -27.83 -4.34
N ALA A 470 -0.52 -27.48 -4.19
CA ALA A 470 0.10 -26.41 -4.97
C ALA A 470 0.28 -26.79 -6.45
N GLY A 471 0.27 -28.10 -6.74
CA GLY A 471 0.48 -28.67 -8.06
C GLY A 471 1.91 -28.46 -8.57
N GLY A 472 2.40 -29.37 -9.41
CA GLY A 472 3.70 -29.20 -10.09
C GLY A 472 4.92 -29.09 -9.16
N THR A 473 5.99 -28.47 -9.66
CA THR A 473 7.25 -28.31 -8.93
C THR A 473 7.26 -27.02 -8.10
N PRO A 474 7.63 -27.05 -6.81
CA PRO A 474 7.79 -25.87 -5.98
C PRO A 474 8.80 -24.85 -6.50
N TRP A 475 8.42 -23.56 -6.51
CA TRP A 475 9.31 -22.42 -6.76
C TRP A 475 9.94 -21.90 -5.47
N SER A 476 10.55 -22.83 -4.74
CA SER A 476 11.30 -22.62 -3.51
C SER A 476 12.24 -23.80 -3.30
N TRP A 477 13.30 -23.62 -2.52
CA TRP A 477 14.27 -24.68 -2.25
C TRP A 477 14.45 -24.86 -0.76
N THR A 478 14.56 -26.10 -0.32
CA THR A 478 14.86 -26.48 1.06
C THR A 478 16.27 -27.06 1.14
N PRO A 479 17.15 -26.51 2.00
CA PRO A 479 18.46 -27.10 2.25
C PRO A 479 18.36 -28.50 2.86
N ARG A 480 19.11 -29.46 2.31
CA ARG A 480 19.26 -30.83 2.80
C ARG A 480 20.74 -31.24 2.76
N GLY A 481 21.47 -30.96 3.84
CA GLY A 481 22.92 -31.15 3.86
C GLY A 481 23.60 -30.25 2.84
N ALA A 482 24.29 -30.83 1.87
CA ALA A 482 24.96 -30.11 0.78
C ALA A 482 24.05 -29.86 -0.44
N GLU A 483 22.76 -30.19 -0.39
CA GLU A 483 21.84 -30.03 -1.52
C GLU A 483 20.79 -28.94 -1.25
N LEU A 484 20.40 -28.23 -2.30
CA LEU A 484 19.14 -27.47 -2.37
C LEU A 484 18.13 -28.28 -3.17
N VAL A 485 17.01 -28.64 -2.56
CA VAL A 485 15.96 -29.46 -3.20
C VAL A 485 14.69 -28.63 -3.36
N PRO A 486 14.05 -28.59 -4.54
CA PRO A 486 12.77 -27.93 -4.74
C PRO A 486 11.73 -28.43 -3.73
N SER A 487 11.25 -27.54 -2.86
CA SER A 487 10.27 -27.85 -1.82
C SER A 487 9.83 -26.58 -1.09
N LEU A 488 8.56 -26.53 -0.67
CA LEU A 488 8.01 -25.47 0.17
C LEU A 488 8.31 -25.63 1.66
N ALA A 489 9.02 -26.69 2.08
CA ALA A 489 9.22 -26.97 3.50
C ALA A 489 9.95 -25.84 4.25
N ALA A 490 11.00 -25.26 3.66
CA ALA A 490 11.73 -24.14 4.28
C ALA A 490 10.95 -22.82 4.31
N SER A 491 10.22 -22.50 3.22
CA SER A 491 9.50 -21.23 3.10
C SER A 491 8.17 -21.24 3.85
N SER A 492 7.40 -22.31 3.67
CA SER A 492 5.98 -22.36 4.04
C SER A 492 5.66 -23.46 5.05
N GLY A 493 6.63 -24.33 5.41
CA GLY A 493 6.42 -25.38 6.41
C GLY A 493 6.01 -24.87 7.80
N GLY A 494 6.36 -23.63 8.12
CA GLY A 494 5.91 -22.93 9.33
C GLY A 494 4.49 -22.35 9.25
N GLY A 495 3.72 -22.64 8.20
CA GLY A 495 2.35 -22.15 8.03
C GLY A 495 2.26 -20.76 7.38
N LYS A 496 3.27 -20.32 6.63
CA LYS A 496 3.26 -18.98 6.01
C LYS A 496 2.73 -19.00 4.56
N LEU A 497 1.65 -18.24 4.31
CA LEU A 497 1.23 -17.87 2.95
C LEU A 497 2.07 -16.68 2.51
N ASP A 498 3.13 -16.97 1.78
CA ASP A 498 4.14 -16.01 1.34
C ASP A 498 4.28 -15.97 -0.18
N PHE A 499 5.21 -15.14 -0.64
CA PHE A 499 5.65 -15.07 -2.03
C PHE A 499 5.96 -16.43 -2.65
N PHE A 500 6.61 -17.35 -1.93
CA PHE A 500 7.11 -18.61 -2.50
C PHE A 500 5.96 -19.56 -2.83
N LEU A 501 5.01 -19.69 -1.91
CA LEU A 501 3.79 -20.46 -2.16
C LEU A 501 2.97 -19.81 -3.29
N LEU A 502 2.75 -18.49 -3.24
CA LEU A 502 1.98 -17.78 -4.27
C LEU A 502 2.63 -17.87 -5.66
N ARG A 503 3.95 -17.69 -5.73
CA ARG A 503 4.74 -17.87 -6.97
C ARG A 503 4.61 -19.28 -7.51
N THR A 504 4.68 -20.30 -6.65
CA THR A 504 4.51 -21.70 -7.02
C THR A 504 3.13 -21.93 -7.64
N LEU A 505 2.06 -21.44 -7.00
CA LEU A 505 0.69 -21.58 -7.49
C LEU A 505 0.51 -20.94 -8.87
N TRP A 506 1.11 -19.76 -9.09
CA TRP A 506 1.06 -19.07 -10.38
C TRP A 506 1.84 -19.80 -11.48
N GLU A 507 3.08 -20.23 -11.20
CA GLU A 507 3.93 -20.98 -12.15
C GLU A 507 3.36 -22.33 -12.56
N ASN A 508 2.59 -22.93 -11.66
CA ASN A 508 1.94 -24.22 -11.88
C ASN A 508 0.49 -24.08 -12.36
N ARG A 509 0.01 -22.84 -12.55
CA ARG A 509 -1.38 -22.52 -12.96
C ARG A 509 -2.41 -23.24 -12.10
N ALA A 510 -2.14 -23.31 -10.80
CA ALA A 510 -2.94 -24.07 -9.85
C ALA A 510 -4.18 -23.32 -9.37
N LEU A 511 -4.29 -22.02 -9.68
CA LEU A 511 -5.45 -21.18 -9.34
C LEU A 511 -6.38 -21.01 -10.54
N PRO A 512 -7.71 -20.89 -10.31
CA PRO A 512 -8.66 -20.64 -11.39
C PRO A 512 -8.39 -19.26 -12.02
N GLU A 513 -8.70 -19.13 -13.31
CA GLU A 513 -8.74 -17.84 -13.99
C GLU A 513 -9.95 -17.02 -13.51
N ASN A 514 -9.86 -16.45 -12.31
CA ASN A 514 -10.91 -15.65 -11.70
C ASN A 514 -10.35 -14.37 -11.08
N ALA A 515 -10.64 -13.23 -11.69
CA ALA A 515 -10.28 -11.93 -11.16
C ALA A 515 -10.94 -11.67 -9.80
N SER A 516 -10.15 -11.18 -8.84
CA SER A 516 -10.55 -11.08 -7.44
C SER A 516 -10.18 -9.73 -6.82
N PHE A 517 -11.06 -9.17 -6.01
CA PHE A 517 -10.79 -8.07 -5.09
C PHE A 517 -10.44 -8.61 -3.72
N TYR A 518 -9.54 -7.95 -3.00
CA TYR A 518 -9.08 -8.40 -1.68
C TYR A 518 -9.27 -7.32 -0.60
N ILE A 519 -9.78 -7.75 0.56
CA ILE A 519 -9.76 -6.99 1.81
C ILE A 519 -8.86 -7.73 2.79
N HIS A 520 -7.70 -7.18 3.05
CA HIS A 520 -6.66 -7.82 3.86
C HIS A 520 -6.55 -7.16 5.23
N THR A 521 -7.07 -7.80 6.27
CA THR A 521 -7.09 -7.27 7.64
C THR A 521 -5.97 -7.86 8.50
N GLY A 522 -4.90 -8.33 7.88
CA GLY A 522 -3.67 -8.72 8.57
C GLY A 522 -2.77 -7.52 8.88
N CYS A 523 -1.90 -7.66 9.87
CA CYS A 523 -0.94 -6.62 10.25
C CYS A 523 0.16 -6.49 9.18
N GLU A 524 0.59 -5.28 8.84
CA GLU A 524 1.67 -5.05 7.87
C GLU A 524 1.51 -5.74 6.50
N SER A 525 0.29 -6.18 6.15
CA SER A 525 0.00 -6.97 4.95
C SER A 525 0.44 -6.36 3.62
N ILE A 526 0.51 -5.02 3.57
CA ILE A 526 0.98 -4.26 2.41
C ILE A 526 2.17 -3.37 2.76
N SER A 527 2.82 -3.61 3.90
CA SER A 527 4.02 -2.87 4.29
C SER A 527 5.18 -3.25 3.38
N PRO A 528 5.91 -2.29 2.81
CA PRO A 528 7.21 -2.56 2.22
C PRO A 528 8.29 -2.93 3.25
N GLY A 529 9.01 -4.01 2.97
CA GLY A 529 10.27 -4.29 3.65
C GLY A 529 11.31 -3.21 3.35
N GLY A 530 11.92 -2.67 4.40
CA GLY A 530 12.98 -1.67 4.28
C GLY A 530 12.50 -0.22 4.23
N ALA A 531 11.19 0.08 4.31
CA ALA A 531 10.69 1.46 4.22
C ALA A 531 11.24 2.43 5.28
N ALA A 532 11.61 1.94 6.47
CA ALA A 532 12.18 2.80 7.51
C ALA A 532 13.67 3.13 7.26
N GLU A 533 14.33 2.45 6.32
CA GLU A 533 15.80 2.41 6.23
C GLU A 533 16.36 2.64 4.82
N LEU A 534 15.59 2.34 3.78
CA LEU A 534 16.03 2.29 2.39
C LEU A 534 15.12 3.12 1.50
N PRO A 535 15.67 3.89 0.54
CA PRO A 535 14.84 4.53 -0.48
C PRO A 535 14.12 3.51 -1.36
N TYR A 536 12.96 3.87 -1.91
CA TYR A 536 12.12 2.99 -2.74
C TYR A 536 12.84 2.45 -3.99
N SER A 537 13.88 3.16 -4.44
CA SER A 537 14.70 2.77 -5.58
C SER A 537 15.69 1.65 -5.24
N HIS A 538 15.98 1.40 -3.96
CA HIS A 538 17.00 0.47 -3.52
C HIS A 538 16.63 -1.00 -3.86
N PRO A 539 17.58 -1.86 -4.31
CA PRO A 539 17.29 -3.25 -4.68
C PRO A 539 16.72 -4.14 -3.58
N GLY A 540 16.92 -3.74 -2.31
CA GLY A 540 16.40 -4.40 -1.11
C GLY A 540 15.03 -3.89 -0.64
N TYR A 541 14.52 -2.81 -1.21
CA TYR A 541 13.22 -2.25 -0.84
C TYR A 541 12.08 -3.13 -1.37
N GLY A 542 11.09 -3.43 -0.51
CA GLY A 542 9.87 -4.12 -0.91
C GLY A 542 10.06 -5.53 -1.48
N VAL A 543 11.17 -6.19 -1.18
CA VAL A 543 11.47 -7.52 -1.74
C VAL A 543 10.53 -8.57 -1.14
N ILE A 544 9.87 -9.35 -2.02
CA ILE A 544 9.06 -10.52 -1.64
C ILE A 544 7.88 -10.09 -0.75
N GLN A 545 7.28 -8.93 -1.01
CA GLN A 545 6.12 -8.42 -0.26
C GLN A 545 4.89 -9.33 -0.43
N GLY A 546 4.14 -9.50 0.66
CA GLY A 546 2.93 -10.34 0.68
C GLY A 546 1.77 -9.75 -0.13
N GLY A 547 1.45 -8.47 0.06
CA GLY A 547 0.33 -7.80 -0.61
C GLY A 547 0.44 -7.80 -2.13
N GLU A 548 1.59 -7.39 -2.65
CA GLU A 548 1.92 -7.41 -4.08
C GLU A 548 1.93 -8.84 -4.62
N ALA A 549 2.41 -9.83 -3.85
CA ALA A 549 2.37 -11.23 -4.27
C ALA A 549 0.92 -11.73 -4.43
N ILE A 550 0.01 -11.33 -3.55
CA ILE A 550 -1.43 -11.62 -3.70
C ILE A 550 -1.98 -10.94 -4.95
N LEU A 551 -1.66 -9.66 -5.17
CA LEU A 551 -2.15 -8.90 -6.32
C LEU A 551 -1.74 -9.57 -7.64
N PHE A 552 -0.47 -9.95 -7.80
CA PHE A 552 0.04 -10.49 -9.07
C PHE A 552 -0.18 -12.00 -9.22
N TYR A 553 0.06 -12.80 -8.18
CA TYR A 553 0.05 -14.25 -8.28
C TYR A 553 -1.28 -14.90 -7.89
N ALA A 554 -2.18 -14.20 -7.17
CA ALA A 554 -3.49 -14.70 -6.77
C ALA A 554 -4.65 -14.04 -7.53
N GLN A 555 -4.44 -13.62 -8.78
CA GLN A 555 -5.49 -13.07 -9.65
C GLN A 555 -6.14 -11.78 -9.12
N GLY A 556 -5.39 -10.94 -8.39
CA GLY A 556 -5.89 -9.70 -7.82
C GLY A 556 -6.15 -8.59 -8.85
N LEU A 557 -7.24 -7.86 -8.66
CA LEU A 557 -7.57 -6.62 -9.38
C LEU A 557 -7.25 -5.38 -8.53
N ALA A 558 -7.65 -5.43 -7.26
CA ALA A 558 -7.31 -4.45 -6.25
C ALA A 558 -7.31 -5.11 -4.87
N LEU A 559 -6.52 -4.55 -3.96
CA LEU A 559 -6.41 -4.99 -2.58
C LEU A 559 -6.39 -3.75 -1.69
N VAL A 560 -7.25 -3.75 -0.67
CA VAL A 560 -7.16 -2.80 0.44
C VAL A 560 -6.58 -3.54 1.63
N GLY A 561 -5.52 -2.99 2.21
CA GLY A 561 -4.77 -3.65 3.27
C GLY A 561 -4.13 -2.67 4.22
N ARG A 562 -3.51 -3.19 5.28
CA ARG A 562 -2.85 -2.39 6.31
C ARG A 562 -1.33 -2.44 6.20
N ALA A 563 -0.70 -1.30 6.44
CA ALA A 563 0.76 -1.16 6.54
C ALA A 563 1.29 -1.11 8.00
N LYS A 564 0.48 -1.57 8.97
CA LYS A 564 0.76 -1.55 10.41
C LYS A 564 -0.02 -2.63 11.18
N VAL A 565 0.38 -2.84 12.44
CA VAL A 565 -0.28 -3.67 13.45
C VAL A 565 -1.45 -2.91 14.11
N PHE A 566 -2.69 -3.28 13.80
CA PHE A 566 -3.90 -2.96 14.58
C PHE A 566 -4.97 -4.02 14.34
N TYR A 567 -6.04 -4.12 15.15
CA TYR A 567 -7.17 -5.02 14.89
C TYR A 567 -8.44 -4.19 14.61
N ASP A 568 -8.62 -3.85 13.34
CA ASP A 568 -9.74 -3.09 12.81
C ASP A 568 -10.12 -3.56 11.41
N GLU A 569 -11.21 -2.99 10.88
CA GLU A 569 -11.78 -3.30 9.58
C GLU A 569 -12.21 -1.99 8.90
N PRO A 570 -12.16 -1.90 7.56
CA PRO A 570 -12.58 -0.71 6.84
C PRO A 570 -14.12 -0.62 6.86
N ARG A 571 -14.67 -0.01 7.92
CA ARG A 571 -16.12 0.13 8.13
C ARG A 571 -16.80 0.76 6.92
N GLY A 572 -17.95 0.23 6.52
CA GLY A 572 -18.73 0.73 5.39
C GLY A 572 -18.18 0.37 4.01
N PHE A 573 -17.03 -0.31 3.91
CA PHE A 573 -16.39 -0.62 2.64
C PHE A 573 -17.26 -1.52 1.76
N SER A 574 -17.73 -2.65 2.29
CA SER A 574 -18.60 -3.56 1.56
C SER A 574 -19.92 -2.91 1.17
N GLU A 575 -20.51 -2.11 2.07
CA GLU A 575 -21.75 -1.37 1.81
C GLU A 575 -21.57 -0.34 0.69
N ALA A 576 -20.43 0.33 0.60
CA ALA A 576 -20.12 1.22 -0.52
C ALA A 576 -20.08 0.45 -1.85
N LEU A 577 -19.45 -0.73 -1.88
CA LEU A 577 -19.48 -1.59 -3.07
C LEU A 577 -20.92 -2.02 -3.42
N ALA A 578 -21.77 -2.23 -2.41
CA ALA A 578 -23.19 -2.53 -2.59
C ALA A 578 -23.92 -1.40 -3.31
N GLU A 579 -23.62 -0.15 -2.96
CA GLU A 579 -24.12 1.08 -3.60
C GLU A 579 -23.53 1.31 -5.01
N GLY A 580 -22.69 0.41 -5.51
CA GLY A 580 -22.07 0.49 -6.82
C GLY A 580 -20.87 1.42 -6.89
N ARG A 581 -20.31 1.86 -5.75
CA ARG A 581 -19.09 2.67 -5.68
C ARG A 581 -17.88 1.91 -6.23
N THR A 582 -16.86 2.65 -6.65
CA THR A 582 -15.56 2.05 -6.98
C THR A 582 -14.86 1.54 -5.73
N PHE A 583 -13.83 0.72 -5.92
CA PHE A 583 -13.00 0.21 -4.85
C PHE A 583 -12.32 1.34 -4.05
N GLY A 584 -11.86 2.39 -4.73
CA GLY A 584 -11.29 3.58 -4.09
C GLY A 584 -12.33 4.44 -3.38
N GLU A 585 -13.52 4.63 -3.95
CA GLU A 585 -14.64 5.31 -3.27
C GLU A 585 -15.06 4.55 -1.99
N ALA A 586 -15.05 3.21 -2.03
CA ALA A 586 -15.30 2.37 -0.87
C ALA A 586 -14.23 2.52 0.22
N TRP A 587 -12.95 2.63 -0.18
CA TRP A 587 -11.84 2.95 0.74
C TRP A 587 -12.01 4.33 1.37
N ALA A 588 -12.31 5.38 0.58
CA ALA A 588 -12.50 6.73 1.10
C ALA A 588 -13.71 6.86 2.03
N ARG A 589 -14.78 6.08 1.81
CA ARG A 589 -15.94 6.04 2.72
C ARG A 589 -15.53 5.68 4.16
N TYR A 590 -14.51 4.85 4.32
CA TYR A 590 -14.02 4.50 5.66
C TYR A 590 -13.59 5.75 6.42
N PHE A 591 -12.80 6.63 5.80
CA PHE A 591 -12.34 7.89 6.40
C PHE A 591 -13.51 8.85 6.70
N GLU A 592 -14.53 8.91 5.85
CA GLU A 592 -15.71 9.73 6.11
C GLU A 592 -16.47 9.24 7.37
N ILE A 593 -16.65 7.91 7.50
CA ILE A 593 -17.27 7.31 8.68
C ILE A 593 -16.42 7.58 9.93
N GLU A 594 -15.11 7.33 9.86
CA GLU A 594 -14.21 7.55 11.01
C GLU A 594 -14.18 9.01 11.44
N SER A 595 -14.19 9.98 10.51
CA SER A 595 -14.17 11.41 10.83
C SER A 595 -15.49 11.92 11.45
N SER A 596 -16.60 11.26 11.12
CA SER A 596 -17.95 11.63 11.56
C SER A 596 -18.33 10.99 12.90
N ALA A 597 -17.48 10.11 13.45
CA ALA A 597 -17.72 9.44 14.72
C ALA A 597 -17.89 10.45 15.86
N ALA A 598 -18.92 10.27 16.68
CA ALA A 598 -19.33 11.28 17.67
C ALA A 598 -18.33 11.42 18.83
N SER A 599 -17.49 10.41 19.05
CA SER A 599 -16.45 10.39 20.06
C SER A 599 -15.25 9.53 19.65
N TRP A 600 -14.12 9.73 20.31
CA TRP A 600 -12.94 8.88 20.11
C TRP A 600 -13.22 7.41 20.48
N ASP A 601 -14.13 7.15 21.41
CA ASP A 601 -14.44 5.76 21.82
C ASP A 601 -15.07 4.95 20.68
N GLU A 602 -15.87 5.58 19.82
CA GLU A 602 -16.50 4.93 18.65
C GLU A 602 -15.51 4.49 17.57
N VAL A 603 -14.29 5.04 17.61
CA VAL A 603 -13.19 4.78 16.67
C VAL A 603 -12.02 4.05 17.37
N GLY A 604 -12.25 3.52 18.57
CA GLY A 604 -11.26 2.73 19.30
C GLY A 604 -10.33 3.52 20.23
N GLY A 605 -10.78 4.69 20.66
CA GLY A 605 -10.14 5.55 21.66
C GLY A 605 -8.95 6.35 21.12
N ASP A 606 -8.12 6.82 22.03
CA ASP A 606 -6.94 7.67 21.81
C ASP A 606 -6.09 7.28 20.58
N ILE A 607 -5.55 6.06 20.58
CA ILE A 607 -4.80 5.55 19.42
C ILE A 607 -5.71 5.22 18.24
N GLY A 608 -6.94 4.78 18.53
CA GLY A 608 -7.86 4.27 17.53
C GLY A 608 -8.36 5.32 16.55
N ARG A 609 -8.44 6.57 17.00
CA ARG A 609 -9.01 7.66 16.23
C ARG A 609 -8.32 7.94 14.89
N LYS A 610 -7.06 7.50 14.71
CA LYS A 610 -6.26 7.67 13.47
C LYS A 610 -6.05 6.36 12.69
N ARG A 611 -6.78 5.29 13.01
CA ARG A 611 -6.55 3.96 12.40
C ARG A 611 -6.71 3.94 10.88
N ALA A 612 -7.53 4.83 10.33
CA ALA A 612 -7.70 4.94 8.88
C ALA A 612 -6.37 5.17 8.13
N TYR A 613 -5.37 5.83 8.74
CA TYR A 613 -4.15 6.27 8.04
C TYR A 613 -3.28 5.14 7.50
N PHE A 614 -3.31 3.98 8.15
CA PHE A 614 -2.49 2.84 7.73
C PHE A 614 -3.21 1.91 6.76
N TRP A 615 -4.43 2.25 6.33
CA TRP A 615 -5.13 1.55 5.26
C TRP A 615 -4.79 2.18 3.91
N SER A 616 -4.36 1.35 2.97
CA SER A 616 -4.02 1.80 1.62
C SER A 616 -4.51 0.82 0.57
N ALA A 617 -4.70 1.32 -0.65
CA ALA A 617 -5.14 0.54 -1.79
C ALA A 617 -3.96 0.26 -2.74
N ILE A 618 -3.83 -1.00 -3.15
CA ILE A 618 -2.99 -1.41 -4.28
C ILE A 618 -3.87 -2.03 -5.38
N GLY A 619 -3.36 -2.06 -6.61
CA GLY A 619 -4.16 -2.40 -7.79
C GLY A 619 -4.96 -1.20 -8.28
N ASP A 620 -6.07 -1.46 -8.96
CA ASP A 620 -6.86 -0.44 -9.65
C ASP A 620 -8.07 0.00 -8.82
N TRP A 621 -7.97 1.20 -8.22
CA TRP A 621 -9.01 1.73 -7.36
C TRP A 621 -10.27 2.14 -8.12
N THR A 622 -10.22 2.34 -9.44
CA THR A 622 -11.34 2.84 -10.24
C THR A 622 -12.37 1.75 -10.54
N LEU A 623 -12.02 0.48 -10.32
CA LEU A 623 -12.90 -0.65 -10.58
C LEU A 623 -14.11 -0.67 -9.65
N ARG A 624 -15.26 -1.04 -10.21
CA ARG A 624 -16.49 -1.34 -9.46
C ARG A 624 -16.67 -2.84 -9.36
N LEU A 625 -17.36 -3.29 -8.32
CA LEU A 625 -17.82 -4.67 -8.22
C LEU A 625 -18.95 -4.89 -9.24
N ARG A 626 -18.66 -5.35 -10.46
CA ARG A 626 -19.65 -5.57 -11.54
C ARG A 626 -20.29 -6.94 -11.46
N GLY A 627 -21.60 -6.97 -11.25
CA GLY A 627 -22.36 -8.22 -11.31
C GLY A 627 -22.51 -8.71 -12.73
N PRO A 628 -22.89 -9.98 -12.93
CA PRO A 628 -23.35 -10.42 -14.24
C PRO A 628 -24.53 -9.53 -14.64
N GLU A 629 -24.38 -8.75 -15.72
CA GLU A 629 -25.52 -8.04 -16.29
C GLU A 629 -26.62 -9.06 -16.53
N LYS A 630 -27.82 -8.80 -16.01
CA LYS A 630 -28.98 -9.61 -16.39
C LYS A 630 -29.11 -9.47 -17.90
N ALA A 631 -28.80 -10.53 -18.62
CA ALA A 631 -29.08 -10.61 -20.04
C ALA A 631 -30.59 -10.35 -20.24
N GLY A 632 -30.95 -9.16 -20.73
CA GLY A 632 -32.27 -8.85 -21.26
C GLY A 632 -33.15 -7.92 -20.43
N GLY A 633 -33.43 -6.75 -21.02
CA GLY A 633 -34.51 -5.86 -20.67
C GLY A 633 -34.64 -4.71 -21.67
N GLY A 634 -34.68 -5.05 -22.97
CA GLY A 634 -35.14 -4.13 -24.02
C GLY A 634 -36.66 -4.02 -24.02
#